data_AF-B7ZWQ4-F1
#
_entry.id   AF-B7ZWQ4-F1
#
_cell.length_a   1.000
_cell.length_b   1.000
_cell.length_c   1.000
_cell.angle_alpha   90.00
_cell.angle_beta   90.00
_cell.angle_gamma   90.00
#
_symmetry.space_group_name_H-M   'P 1'
#
loop_
_entity.id
_entity.type
_entity.pdbx_description
1 polymer ?
#
loop_
_entity_poly.entity_id
_entity_poly.type
_entity_poly.pdbx_seq_one_letter_code
_entity_poly.pdbx_strand_id
1 'polypeptide(L)'
;MLVFAMMLGLVSDGISDKFDSLRKGKSEVVEKNHTLILGWSDKLGSLLNQLSIANESLGGGTVVVMAGRDKEEMELDIARMEFEFKGTSVICRSGSPLILADLRKVSVSKARAIIVLAEDGNADQSDARALRTVLSLTGVKEGLRGHIVVELSDLDNEVLVKLVGGDLVETVVAHDVIDRLMIQCARQPGLAQIWEDILGFENCEFYIKRWPQLDDMQFEDVLISFPAAIPCGIKVASYGGKIILNPDDSYVMQEGDEVLVIAEDDDTYAPTSLP
;
A
#
# COMPACT_ATOMS: atom_id res chain seq x y z
N MET A 1 42.60 40.56 -2.47
CA MET A 1 41.50 40.48 -1.48
C MET A 1 40.11 40.44 -2.13
N LEU A 2 39.81 41.25 -3.15
CA LEU A 2 38.50 41.28 -3.82
C LEU A 2 38.06 39.94 -4.45
N VAL A 3 38.98 39.23 -5.12
CA VAL A 3 38.70 37.92 -5.75
C VAL A 3 38.36 36.85 -4.71
N PHE A 4 39.01 36.89 -3.54
CA PHE A 4 38.75 35.94 -2.45
C PHE A 4 37.37 36.16 -1.83
N ALA A 5 36.97 37.42 -1.60
CA ALA A 5 35.64 37.77 -1.11
C ALA A 5 34.53 37.35 -2.09
N MET A 6 34.73 37.55 -3.40
CA MET A 6 33.79 37.10 -4.44
C MET A 6 33.68 35.57 -4.48
N MET A 7 34.79 34.83 -4.37
CA MET A 7 34.75 33.37 -4.31
C MET A 7 34.06 32.87 -3.05
N LEU A 8 34.28 33.52 -1.90
CA LEU A 8 33.62 33.14 -0.65
C LEU A 8 32.10 33.37 -0.72
N GLY A 9 31.68 34.47 -1.37
CA GLY A 9 30.26 34.73 -1.67
C GLY A 9 29.63 33.65 -2.55
N LEU A 10 30.26 33.30 -3.69
CA LEU A 10 29.76 32.25 -4.58
C LEU A 10 29.72 30.86 -3.93
N VAL A 11 30.70 30.53 -3.10
CA VAL A 11 30.73 29.26 -2.35
C VAL A 11 29.65 29.27 -1.26
N SER A 12 29.47 30.39 -0.55
CA SER A 12 28.42 30.53 0.46
C SER A 12 27.03 30.40 -0.17
N ASP A 13 26.78 31.08 -1.28
CA ASP A 13 25.52 30.99 -2.01
C ASP A 13 25.28 29.58 -2.54
N GLY A 14 26.31 28.93 -3.12
CA GLY A 14 26.21 27.54 -3.59
C GLY A 14 25.95 26.54 -2.46
N ILE A 15 26.52 26.75 -1.27
CA ILE A 15 26.22 25.93 -0.08
C ILE A 15 24.80 26.22 0.41
N SER A 16 24.37 27.47 0.45
CA SER A 16 23.04 27.86 0.88
C SER A 16 21.96 27.31 -0.06
N ASP A 17 22.17 27.39 -1.37
CA ASP A 17 21.31 26.79 -2.40
C ASP A 17 21.26 25.26 -2.26
N LYS A 18 22.41 24.63 -1.96
CA LYS A 18 22.45 23.19 -1.72
C LYS A 18 21.71 22.83 -0.43
N PHE A 19 21.88 23.61 0.63
CA PHE A 19 21.19 23.43 1.90
C PHE A 19 19.67 23.61 1.73
N ASP A 20 19.23 24.64 1.02
CA ASP A 20 17.83 24.86 0.67
C ASP A 20 17.28 23.76 -0.23
N SER A 21 18.09 23.21 -1.15
CA SER A 21 17.70 22.06 -1.97
C SER A 21 17.46 20.80 -1.13
N LEU A 22 18.27 20.58 -0.09
CA LEU A 22 18.10 19.47 0.86
C LEU A 22 16.90 19.71 1.77
N ARG A 23 16.72 20.95 2.23
CA ARG A 23 15.56 21.37 3.03
C ARG A 23 14.26 21.10 2.28
N LYS A 24 14.22 21.43 0.98
CA LYS A 24 13.11 21.17 0.05
C LYS A 24 12.97 19.69 -0.39
N GLY A 25 13.77 18.77 0.14
CA GLY A 25 13.67 17.35 -0.16
C GLY A 25 14.04 16.99 -1.59
N LYS A 26 14.98 17.70 -2.22
CA LYS A 26 15.43 17.36 -3.58
C LYS A 26 16.42 16.17 -3.62
N SER A 27 16.77 15.60 -2.47
CA SER A 27 17.61 14.41 -2.39
C SER A 27 16.82 13.12 -2.62
N GLU A 28 17.51 12.13 -3.18
CA GLU A 28 16.97 10.78 -3.33
C GLU A 28 16.75 10.13 -1.95
N VAL A 29 15.61 9.48 -1.81
CA VAL A 29 15.31 8.56 -0.71
C VAL A 29 16.18 7.33 -0.90
N VAL A 30 16.94 6.96 0.14
CA VAL A 30 17.87 5.82 0.10
C VAL A 30 17.18 4.51 0.48
N GLU A 31 15.93 4.60 0.94
CA GLU A 31 15.13 3.49 1.50
C GLU A 31 14.70 2.46 0.46
N LYS A 32 14.62 1.20 0.90
CA LYS A 32 14.20 0.03 0.10
C LYS A 32 13.02 -0.64 0.80
N ASN A 33 12.19 -1.36 0.05
CA ASN A 33 11.00 -2.04 0.59
C ASN A 33 10.02 -1.10 1.32
N HIS A 34 10.08 0.19 1.06
CA HIS A 34 9.16 1.17 1.62
C HIS A 34 7.82 1.13 0.87
N THR A 35 6.77 1.64 1.49
CA THR A 35 5.51 1.94 0.81
C THR A 35 5.59 3.35 0.25
N LEU A 36 5.32 3.54 -1.04
CA LEU A 36 5.31 4.84 -1.68
C LEU A 36 3.86 5.29 -1.89
N ILE A 37 3.48 6.45 -1.36
CA ILE A 37 2.18 7.08 -1.61
C ILE A 37 2.38 8.25 -2.56
N LEU A 38 1.61 8.26 -3.66
CA LEU A 38 1.59 9.29 -4.68
C LEU A 38 0.26 10.03 -4.62
N GLY A 39 0.30 11.29 -4.19
CA GLY A 39 -0.89 12.11 -4.00
C GLY A 39 -1.06 12.60 -2.57
N TRP A 40 -2.06 13.45 -2.37
CA TRP A 40 -2.43 14.01 -1.08
C TRP A 40 -3.94 14.26 -1.08
N SER A 41 -4.66 13.66 -0.15
CA SER A 41 -6.10 13.83 0.03
C SER A 41 -6.49 13.66 1.50
N ASP A 42 -7.75 13.88 1.82
CA ASP A 42 -8.30 13.70 3.17
C ASP A 42 -8.15 12.25 3.71
N LYS A 43 -7.93 11.27 2.82
CA LYS A 43 -7.75 9.84 3.16
C LYS A 43 -6.32 9.49 3.57
N LEU A 44 -5.36 10.40 3.38
CA LEU A 44 -3.94 10.14 3.67
C LEU A 44 -3.71 9.81 5.14
N GLY A 45 -4.38 10.51 6.07
CA GLY A 45 -4.19 10.31 7.50
C GLY A 45 -4.60 8.90 7.95
N SER A 46 -5.79 8.44 7.55
CA SER A 46 -6.25 7.09 7.87
C SER A 46 -5.39 6.02 7.20
N LEU A 47 -4.96 6.23 5.95
CA LEU A 47 -4.05 5.31 5.27
C LEU A 47 -2.69 5.19 6.01
N LEU A 48 -2.13 6.31 6.48
CA LEU A 48 -0.90 6.29 7.26
C LEU A 48 -1.07 5.58 8.60
N ASN A 49 -2.23 5.73 9.27
CA ASN A 49 -2.54 4.99 10.48
C ASN A 49 -2.57 3.48 10.21
N GLN A 50 -3.32 3.04 9.20
CA GLN A 50 -3.43 1.62 8.82
C GLN A 50 -2.07 1.01 8.44
N LEU A 51 -1.26 1.73 7.66
CA LEU A 51 0.11 1.30 7.34
C LEU A 51 1.03 1.26 8.57
N SER A 52 0.80 2.12 9.56
CA SER A 52 1.59 2.13 10.79
C SER A 52 1.26 0.92 11.66
N ILE A 53 -0.01 0.55 11.76
CA ILE A 53 -0.47 -0.66 12.45
C ILE A 53 0.10 -1.90 11.77
N ALA A 54 -0.06 -2.03 10.44
CA ALA A 54 0.46 -3.18 9.68
C ALA A 54 1.99 -3.34 9.70
N ASN A 55 2.75 -2.28 10.04
CA ASN A 55 4.21 -2.38 10.17
C ASN A 55 4.65 -2.66 11.61
N GLU A 56 3.75 -2.70 12.59
CA GLU A 56 4.09 -2.86 14.00
C GLU A 56 4.78 -4.20 14.27
N SER A 57 4.30 -5.29 13.66
CA SER A 57 4.91 -6.63 13.74
C SER A 57 6.36 -6.65 13.25
N LEU A 58 6.72 -5.75 12.33
CA LEU A 58 8.08 -5.58 11.80
C LEU A 58 8.97 -4.67 12.67
N GLY A 59 8.43 -4.11 13.77
CA GLY A 59 9.09 -3.08 14.58
C GLY A 59 9.08 -1.69 13.94
N GLY A 60 8.14 -1.44 13.04
CA GLY A 60 8.01 -0.22 12.24
C GLY A 60 8.47 -0.39 10.79
N GLY A 61 8.09 0.57 9.95
CA GLY A 61 8.44 0.58 8.53
C GLY A 61 8.80 1.96 8.00
N THR A 62 8.91 2.07 6.67
CA THR A 62 9.07 3.37 6.01
C THR A 62 7.94 3.60 5.03
N VAL A 63 7.31 4.76 5.14
CA VAL A 63 6.35 5.27 4.17
C VAL A 63 6.90 6.56 3.56
N VAL A 64 6.94 6.62 2.23
CA VAL A 64 7.36 7.81 1.49
C VAL A 64 6.12 8.43 0.88
N VAL A 65 5.89 9.72 1.10
CA VAL A 65 4.76 10.46 0.52
C VAL A 65 5.30 11.48 -0.48
N MET A 66 4.83 11.41 -1.72
CA MET A 66 5.13 12.39 -2.77
C MET A 66 3.87 13.10 -3.24
N ALA A 67 3.88 14.43 -3.15
CA ALA A 67 2.79 15.26 -3.64
C ALA A 67 3.31 16.59 -4.21
N GLY A 68 2.47 17.26 -5.00
CA GLY A 68 2.72 18.60 -5.53
C GLY A 68 2.55 19.71 -4.49
N ARG A 69 2.83 19.43 -3.20
CA ARG A 69 2.75 20.37 -2.07
C ARG A 69 4.16 20.72 -1.57
N ASP A 70 4.28 21.78 -0.79
CA ASP A 70 5.54 22.11 -0.13
C ASP A 70 5.89 21.05 0.92
N LYS A 71 7.18 20.69 0.99
CA LYS A 71 7.63 19.63 1.89
C LYS A 71 7.44 19.99 3.36
N GLU A 72 7.75 21.22 3.76
CA GLU A 72 7.67 21.66 5.15
C GLU A 72 6.21 21.66 5.62
N GLU A 73 5.30 22.08 4.76
CA GLU A 73 3.86 21.98 5.02
C GLU A 73 3.41 20.53 5.21
N MET A 74 3.83 19.62 4.31
CA MET A 74 3.49 18.19 4.45
C MET A 74 4.02 17.58 5.75
N GLU A 75 5.27 17.90 6.13
CA GLU A 75 5.87 17.43 7.39
C GLU A 75 5.13 17.99 8.61
N LEU A 76 4.71 19.26 8.57
CA LEU A 76 3.92 19.88 9.64
C LEU A 76 2.51 19.26 9.75
N ASP A 77 1.84 19.01 8.62
CA ASP A 77 0.52 18.39 8.60
C ASP A 77 0.58 16.96 9.15
N ILE A 78 1.58 16.18 8.76
CA ILE A 78 1.81 14.82 9.29
C ILE A 78 2.15 14.84 10.79
N ALA A 79 2.95 15.80 11.25
CA ALA A 79 3.28 15.93 12.67
C ALA A 79 2.08 16.32 13.56
N ARG A 80 0.99 16.82 12.97
CA ARG A 80 -0.26 17.16 13.67
C ARG A 80 -1.26 16.01 13.70
N MET A 81 -0.98 14.89 13.04
CA MET A 81 -1.89 13.74 13.03
C MET A 81 -1.97 13.13 14.43
N GLU A 82 -3.20 12.84 14.87
CA GLU A 82 -3.50 12.36 16.23
C GLU A 82 -3.53 10.83 16.31
N PHE A 83 -2.47 10.16 15.82
CA PHE A 83 -2.28 8.71 15.99
C PHE A 83 -0.80 8.36 16.16
N GLU A 84 -0.52 7.16 16.67
CA GLU A 84 0.84 6.67 16.88
C GLU A 84 1.39 6.00 15.61
N PHE A 85 2.60 6.40 15.19
CA PHE A 85 3.25 5.80 14.02
C PHE A 85 3.84 4.41 14.27
N LYS A 86 3.79 3.88 15.51
CA LYS A 86 4.22 2.50 15.84
C LYS A 86 5.59 2.12 15.24
N GLY A 87 6.56 3.03 15.36
CA GLY A 87 7.92 2.86 14.80
C GLY A 87 8.07 3.17 13.30
N THR A 88 6.96 3.41 12.58
CA THR A 88 6.97 3.78 11.17
C THR A 88 7.48 5.20 10.95
N SER A 89 8.46 5.35 10.07
CA SER A 89 8.98 6.66 9.64
C SER A 89 8.26 7.14 8.38
N VAL A 90 7.76 8.38 8.38
CA VAL A 90 7.17 9.01 7.19
C VAL A 90 8.14 10.01 6.57
N ILE A 91 8.39 9.89 5.27
CA ILE A 91 9.31 10.75 4.52
C ILE A 91 8.54 11.52 3.45
N CYS A 92 8.51 12.85 3.56
CA CYS A 92 7.82 13.71 2.60
C CYS A 92 8.74 14.19 1.48
N ARG A 93 8.24 14.20 0.25
CA ARG A 93 8.94 14.73 -0.93
C ARG A 93 7.99 15.54 -1.79
N SER A 94 8.42 16.75 -2.16
CA SER A 94 7.71 17.56 -3.15
C SER A 94 8.06 17.09 -4.56
N GLY A 95 7.05 16.83 -5.39
CA GLY A 95 7.24 16.35 -6.75
C GLY A 95 5.95 15.95 -7.45
N SER A 96 6.07 15.66 -8.74
CA SER A 96 4.98 15.15 -9.56
C SER A 96 5.21 13.69 -9.95
N PRO A 97 4.21 12.81 -9.83
CA PRO A 97 4.32 11.43 -10.29
C PRO A 97 4.44 11.32 -11.83
N LEU A 98 4.16 12.40 -12.57
CA LEU A 98 4.29 12.46 -14.02
C LEU A 98 5.72 12.76 -14.49
N ILE A 99 6.63 13.09 -13.55
CA ILE A 99 8.01 13.44 -13.84
C ILE A 99 8.91 12.29 -13.36
N LEU A 100 9.56 11.59 -14.29
CA LEU A 100 10.44 10.46 -13.97
C LEU A 100 11.58 10.83 -13.00
N ALA A 101 12.12 12.05 -13.10
CA ALA A 101 13.14 12.53 -12.16
C ALA A 101 12.61 12.64 -10.72
N ASP A 102 11.33 12.95 -10.55
CA ASP A 102 10.69 13.02 -9.23
C ASP A 102 10.43 11.63 -8.67
N LEU A 103 9.98 10.70 -9.50
CA LEU A 103 9.83 9.29 -9.12
C LEU A 103 11.17 8.65 -8.68
N ARG A 104 12.29 9.06 -9.31
CA ARG A 104 13.63 8.64 -8.86
C ARG A 104 14.00 9.19 -7.49
N LYS A 105 13.62 10.45 -7.18
CA LYS A 105 13.84 11.02 -5.83
C LYS A 105 13.19 10.19 -4.74
N VAL A 106 12.11 9.47 -5.03
CA VAL A 106 11.42 8.63 -4.04
C VAL A 106 11.78 7.15 -4.15
N SER A 107 12.83 6.79 -4.90
CA SER A 107 13.24 5.40 -5.08
C SER A 107 12.10 4.47 -5.54
N VAL A 108 11.26 4.95 -6.48
CA VAL A 108 10.06 4.24 -6.96
C VAL A 108 10.31 2.76 -7.32
N SER A 109 11.43 2.44 -7.96
CA SER A 109 11.76 1.08 -8.40
C SER A 109 12.06 0.11 -7.26
N LYS A 110 12.30 0.63 -6.05
CA LYS A 110 12.66 -0.14 -4.85
C LYS A 110 11.51 -0.24 -3.84
N ALA A 111 10.38 0.42 -4.11
CA ALA A 111 9.19 0.35 -3.26
C ALA A 111 8.57 -1.06 -3.31
N ARG A 112 8.05 -1.55 -2.19
CA ARG A 112 7.34 -2.84 -2.12
C ARG A 112 5.90 -2.73 -2.64
N ALA A 113 5.31 -1.55 -2.51
CA ALA A 113 3.99 -1.19 -2.99
C ALA A 113 3.96 0.32 -3.29
N ILE A 114 3.23 0.70 -4.32
CA ILE A 114 3.03 2.09 -4.73
C ILE A 114 1.53 2.36 -4.71
N ILE A 115 1.08 3.30 -3.89
CA ILE A 115 -0.33 3.67 -3.75
C ILE A 115 -0.55 4.99 -4.48
N VAL A 116 -1.40 4.99 -5.51
CA VAL A 116 -1.86 6.18 -6.21
C VAL A 116 -3.17 6.60 -5.57
N LEU A 117 -3.11 7.67 -4.78
CA LEU A 117 -4.24 8.21 -4.04
C LEU A 117 -5.10 9.08 -4.98
N ALA A 118 -6.42 8.95 -4.90
CA ALA A 118 -7.33 9.80 -5.64
C ALA A 118 -7.24 11.25 -5.12
N GLU A 119 -7.40 12.21 -6.02
CA GLU A 119 -7.54 13.61 -5.63
C GLU A 119 -8.98 13.92 -5.20
N ASP A 120 -9.11 14.81 -4.22
CA ASP A 120 -10.40 15.31 -3.81
C ASP A 120 -11.04 16.16 -4.92
N GLY A 121 -12.34 16.03 -5.10
CA GLY A 121 -13.11 16.82 -6.06
C GLY A 121 -13.74 15.99 -7.17
N ASN A 122 -13.44 16.33 -8.44
CA ASN A 122 -14.10 15.74 -9.59
C ASN A 122 -13.51 14.36 -9.93
N ALA A 123 -14.37 13.33 -9.96
CA ALA A 123 -14.00 11.94 -10.22
C ALA A 123 -13.25 11.75 -11.55
N ASP A 124 -13.75 12.29 -12.66
CA ASP A 124 -13.11 12.14 -13.98
C ASP A 124 -11.71 12.76 -14.02
N GLN A 125 -11.52 13.90 -13.37
CA GLN A 125 -10.21 14.56 -13.30
C GLN A 125 -9.23 13.75 -12.45
N SER A 126 -9.69 13.21 -11.33
CA SER A 126 -8.91 12.33 -10.45
C SER A 126 -8.48 11.07 -11.19
N ASP A 127 -9.41 10.37 -11.85
CA ASP A 127 -9.14 9.13 -12.58
C ASP A 127 -8.26 9.36 -13.82
N ALA A 128 -8.45 10.48 -14.53
CA ALA A 128 -7.55 10.87 -15.61
C ALA A 128 -6.11 11.09 -15.12
N ARG A 129 -5.93 11.62 -13.91
CA ARG A 129 -4.61 11.76 -13.29
C ARG A 129 -4.05 10.42 -12.80
N ALA A 130 -4.90 9.54 -12.27
CA ALA A 130 -4.53 8.18 -11.88
C ALA A 130 -4.00 7.41 -13.10
N LEU A 131 -4.72 7.44 -14.22
CA LEU A 131 -4.29 6.83 -15.50
C LEU A 131 -2.94 7.36 -15.97
N ARG A 132 -2.74 8.69 -15.96
CA ARG A 132 -1.46 9.31 -16.34
C ARG A 132 -0.32 8.91 -15.41
N THR A 133 -0.62 8.73 -14.12
CA THR A 133 0.34 8.26 -13.12
C THR A 133 0.74 6.81 -13.39
N VAL A 134 -0.22 5.94 -13.67
CA VAL A 134 0.04 4.54 -14.06
C VAL A 134 0.90 4.47 -15.32
N LEU A 135 0.63 5.29 -16.34
CA LEU A 135 1.48 5.40 -17.54
C LEU A 135 2.91 5.84 -17.22
N SER A 136 3.08 6.78 -16.28
CA SER A 136 4.40 7.24 -15.84
C SER A 136 5.16 6.12 -15.11
N LEU A 137 4.48 5.39 -14.23
CA LEU A 137 5.03 4.27 -13.45
C LEU A 137 5.45 3.09 -14.34
N THR A 138 4.60 2.70 -15.29
CA THR A 138 4.93 1.66 -16.29
C THR A 138 6.06 2.08 -17.22
N GLY A 139 6.30 3.38 -17.39
CA GLY A 139 7.42 3.94 -18.15
C GLY A 139 8.78 3.92 -17.43
N VAL A 140 8.86 3.49 -16.16
CA VAL A 140 10.11 3.42 -15.39
C VAL A 140 10.99 2.28 -15.93
N LYS A 141 12.10 2.64 -16.58
CA LYS A 141 12.98 1.69 -17.29
C LYS A 141 13.67 0.69 -16.37
N GLU A 142 13.93 1.09 -15.13
CA GLU A 142 14.53 0.23 -14.10
C GLU A 142 13.59 -0.88 -13.63
N GLY A 143 12.30 -0.82 -14.03
CA GLY A 143 11.25 -1.71 -13.55
C GLY A 143 10.75 -1.33 -12.16
N LEU A 144 9.65 -1.95 -11.75
CA LEU A 144 9.08 -1.83 -10.41
C LEU A 144 9.24 -3.16 -9.68
N ARG A 145 9.66 -3.09 -8.42
CA ARG A 145 9.78 -4.28 -7.56
C ARG A 145 8.42 -4.74 -7.03
N GLY A 146 7.57 -3.78 -6.69
CA GLY A 146 6.25 -4.01 -6.11
C GLY A 146 5.10 -3.93 -7.11
N HIS A 147 3.89 -3.97 -6.58
CA HIS A 147 2.66 -3.69 -7.30
C HIS A 147 2.22 -2.23 -7.08
N ILE A 148 1.27 -1.79 -7.90
CA ILE A 148 0.67 -0.46 -7.86
C ILE A 148 -0.79 -0.63 -7.44
N VAL A 149 -1.18 -0.03 -6.32
CA VAL A 149 -2.59 0.08 -5.92
C VAL A 149 -3.10 1.44 -6.36
N VAL A 150 -4.15 1.46 -7.16
CA VAL A 150 -4.73 2.69 -7.71
C VAL A 150 -6.13 2.87 -7.17
N GLU A 151 -6.32 3.97 -6.42
CA GLU A 151 -7.64 4.40 -6.03
C GLU A 151 -8.34 5.08 -7.21
N LEU A 152 -9.55 4.60 -7.54
CA LEU A 152 -10.40 5.16 -8.58
C LEU A 152 -11.72 5.64 -8.00
N SER A 153 -12.27 6.68 -8.60
CA SER A 153 -13.51 7.33 -8.19
C SER A 153 -14.71 6.86 -9.01
N ASP A 154 -14.49 6.49 -10.28
CA ASP A 154 -15.52 5.98 -11.18
C ASP A 154 -15.17 4.56 -11.68
N LEU A 155 -16.17 3.69 -11.68
CA LEU A 155 -16.06 2.31 -12.17
C LEU A 155 -15.84 2.27 -13.69
N ASP A 156 -16.39 3.23 -14.43
CA ASP A 156 -16.29 3.28 -15.89
C ASP A 156 -14.83 3.47 -16.36
N ASN A 157 -13.99 4.07 -15.53
CA ASN A 157 -12.58 4.32 -15.82
C ASN A 157 -11.65 3.14 -15.49
N GLU A 158 -12.13 2.14 -14.74
CA GLU A 158 -11.33 1.02 -14.23
C GLU A 158 -10.71 0.19 -15.37
N VAL A 159 -11.51 -0.12 -16.39
CA VAL A 159 -11.09 -0.97 -17.52
C VAL A 159 -9.87 -0.39 -18.23
N LEU A 160 -9.84 0.93 -18.42
CA LEU A 160 -8.74 1.61 -19.11
C LEU A 160 -7.46 1.60 -18.26
N VAL A 161 -7.60 1.81 -16.95
CA VAL A 161 -6.46 1.80 -16.01
C VAL A 161 -5.84 0.40 -15.93
N LYS A 162 -6.67 -0.65 -15.82
CA LYS A 162 -6.20 -2.05 -15.83
C LYS A 162 -5.55 -2.43 -17.16
N LEU A 163 -6.14 -2.03 -18.29
CA LEU A 163 -5.59 -2.32 -19.62
C LEU A 163 -4.16 -1.78 -19.79
N VAL A 164 -3.91 -0.58 -19.27
CA VAL A 164 -2.61 0.09 -19.38
C VAL A 164 -1.62 -0.38 -18.32
N GLY A 165 -2.11 -0.68 -17.11
CA GLY A 165 -1.34 -1.15 -15.98
C GLY A 165 -0.84 -2.59 -16.09
N GLY A 166 -1.60 -3.45 -16.77
CA GLY A 166 -1.33 -4.89 -16.85
C GLY A 166 -1.29 -5.54 -15.47
N ASP A 167 -0.43 -6.54 -15.31
CA ASP A 167 -0.35 -7.37 -14.09
C ASP A 167 0.24 -6.63 -12.87
N LEU A 168 0.72 -5.40 -13.04
CA LEU A 168 1.31 -4.61 -11.95
C LEU A 168 0.27 -3.79 -11.19
N VAL A 169 -0.94 -3.61 -11.74
CA VAL A 169 -1.93 -2.67 -11.21
C VAL A 169 -3.12 -3.41 -10.59
N GLU A 170 -3.36 -3.10 -9.32
CA GLU A 170 -4.58 -3.42 -8.60
C GLU A 170 -5.41 -2.15 -8.45
N THR A 171 -6.68 -2.18 -8.87
CA THR A 171 -7.58 -1.03 -8.78
C THR A 171 -8.56 -1.19 -7.63
N VAL A 172 -8.76 -0.13 -6.87
CA VAL A 172 -9.79 -0.04 -5.82
C VAL A 172 -10.73 1.11 -6.19
N VAL A 173 -11.92 0.76 -6.67
CA VAL A 173 -12.96 1.75 -7.02
C VAL A 173 -13.70 2.13 -5.74
N ALA A 174 -13.27 3.23 -5.10
CA ALA A 174 -13.70 3.58 -3.75
C ALA A 174 -15.23 3.71 -3.63
N HIS A 175 -15.90 4.39 -4.57
CA HIS A 175 -17.35 4.56 -4.54
C HIS A 175 -18.11 3.23 -4.69
N ASP A 176 -17.71 2.35 -5.61
CA ASP A 176 -18.37 1.05 -5.80
C ASP A 176 -18.21 0.14 -4.57
N VAL A 177 -17.03 0.17 -3.92
CA VAL A 177 -16.80 -0.59 -2.68
C VAL A 177 -17.70 -0.08 -1.55
N ILE A 178 -17.77 1.23 -1.34
CA ILE A 178 -18.62 1.82 -0.29
C ILE A 178 -20.10 1.53 -0.55
N ASP A 179 -20.58 1.66 -1.79
CA ASP A 179 -21.97 1.38 -2.16
C ASP A 179 -22.34 -0.09 -1.86
N ARG A 180 -21.46 -1.04 -2.19
CA ARG A 180 -21.66 -2.45 -1.88
C ARG A 180 -21.72 -2.72 -0.37
N LEU A 181 -20.82 -2.10 0.40
CA LEU A 181 -20.81 -2.23 1.85
C LEU A 181 -22.11 -1.69 2.45
N MET A 182 -22.57 -0.52 2.00
CA MET A 182 -23.83 0.08 2.46
C MET A 182 -25.03 -0.83 2.21
N ILE A 183 -25.12 -1.45 1.03
CA ILE A 183 -26.22 -2.38 0.71
C ILE A 183 -26.19 -3.61 1.63
N GLN A 184 -25.00 -4.16 1.90
CA GLN A 184 -24.87 -5.32 2.79
C GLN A 184 -25.27 -4.97 4.23
N CYS A 185 -24.79 -3.85 4.76
CA CYS A 185 -25.12 -3.36 6.09
C CYS A 185 -26.62 -3.02 6.23
N ALA A 186 -27.25 -2.47 5.18
CA ALA A 186 -28.68 -2.23 5.17
C ALA A 186 -29.51 -3.53 5.25
N ARG A 187 -29.01 -4.63 4.67
CA ARG A 187 -29.65 -5.95 4.74
C ARG A 187 -29.41 -6.66 6.07
N GLN A 188 -28.26 -6.44 6.69
CA GLN A 188 -27.87 -7.06 7.94
C GLN A 188 -27.20 -6.02 8.84
N PRO A 189 -27.97 -5.36 9.75
CA PRO A 189 -27.48 -4.23 10.55
C PRO A 189 -26.26 -4.50 11.44
N GLY A 190 -25.88 -5.76 11.68
CA GLY A 190 -24.67 -6.14 12.41
C GLY A 190 -23.39 -6.21 11.55
N LEU A 191 -23.51 -6.22 10.21
CA LEU A 191 -22.35 -6.32 9.33
C LEU A 191 -21.47 -5.07 9.32
N ALA A 192 -22.01 -3.91 9.69
CA ALA A 192 -21.24 -2.67 9.68
C ALA A 192 -20.00 -2.76 10.60
N GLN A 193 -20.21 -3.22 11.83
CA GLN A 193 -19.10 -3.44 12.79
C GLN A 193 -18.14 -4.52 12.29
N ILE A 194 -18.66 -5.62 11.75
CA ILE A 194 -17.83 -6.73 11.23
C ILE A 194 -16.96 -6.27 10.08
N TRP A 195 -17.49 -5.44 9.16
CA TRP A 195 -16.71 -4.87 8.06
C TRP A 195 -15.67 -3.86 8.52
N GLU A 196 -16.01 -3.04 9.52
CA GLU A 196 -15.04 -2.13 10.15
C GLU A 196 -13.88 -2.91 10.79
N ASP A 197 -14.18 -4.00 11.48
CA ASP A 197 -13.19 -4.84 12.16
C ASP A 197 -12.29 -5.62 11.18
N ILE A 198 -12.82 -6.07 10.03
CA ILE A 198 -12.10 -6.95 9.07
C ILE A 198 -11.32 -6.16 8.00
N LEU A 199 -11.75 -4.94 7.66
CA LEU A 199 -11.10 -4.15 6.59
C LEU A 199 -9.91 -3.32 7.07
N GLY A 200 -9.81 -3.07 8.39
CA GLY A 200 -8.65 -2.46 9.02
C GLY A 200 -7.61 -3.49 9.47
N PHE A 201 -6.54 -3.00 10.12
CA PHE A 201 -5.50 -3.81 10.76
C PHE A 201 -5.61 -3.79 12.31
N GLU A 202 -6.68 -3.22 12.88
CA GLU A 202 -6.81 -3.11 14.33
C GLU A 202 -7.15 -4.43 15.04
N ASN A 203 -7.84 -5.36 14.38
CA ASN A 203 -8.43 -6.54 15.01
C ASN A 203 -7.97 -7.84 14.36
N CYS A 204 -8.74 -8.37 13.40
CA CYS A 204 -8.39 -9.56 12.67
C CYS A 204 -8.73 -9.38 11.20
N GLU A 205 -7.81 -9.80 10.34
CA GLU A 205 -7.86 -9.52 8.92
C GLU A 205 -7.34 -10.71 8.11
N PHE A 206 -7.36 -10.56 6.80
CA PHE A 206 -7.02 -11.63 5.88
C PHE A 206 -5.51 -11.76 5.69
N TYR A 207 -5.00 -12.96 5.99
CA TYR A 207 -3.62 -13.34 5.71
C TYR A 207 -3.56 -14.53 4.77
N ILE A 208 -2.58 -14.48 3.85
CA ILE A 208 -2.29 -15.59 2.95
C ILE A 208 -0.86 -16.05 3.23
N LYS A 209 -0.69 -17.32 3.57
CA LYS A 209 0.62 -17.88 3.91
C LYS A 209 0.76 -19.33 3.48
N ARG A 210 1.97 -19.67 3.03
CA ARG A 210 2.34 -21.04 2.68
C ARG A 210 2.66 -21.85 3.94
N TRP A 211 2.04 -23.01 4.07
CA TRP A 211 2.29 -23.95 5.16
C TRP A 211 2.61 -25.35 4.60
N PRO A 212 3.88 -25.65 4.31
CA PRO A 212 4.27 -26.93 3.68
C PRO A 212 3.87 -28.16 4.49
N GLN A 213 3.75 -28.03 5.82
CA GLN A 213 3.31 -29.12 6.69
C GLN A 213 1.83 -29.50 6.54
N LEU A 214 1.04 -28.70 5.81
CA LEU A 214 -0.37 -28.97 5.52
C LEU A 214 -0.58 -29.61 4.14
N ASP A 215 0.50 -29.90 3.40
CA ASP A 215 0.41 -30.61 2.14
C ASP A 215 -0.24 -31.99 2.34
N ASP A 216 -1.02 -32.40 1.36
CA ASP A 216 -1.80 -33.65 1.36
C ASP A 216 -2.92 -33.73 2.42
N MET A 217 -3.15 -32.67 3.22
CA MET A 217 -4.29 -32.60 4.14
C MET A 217 -5.57 -32.16 3.43
N GLN A 218 -6.72 -32.66 3.90
CA GLN A 218 -8.02 -32.18 3.44
C GLN A 218 -8.37 -30.83 4.08
N PHE A 219 -9.15 -30.01 3.37
CA PHE A 219 -9.53 -28.70 3.87
C PHE A 219 -10.33 -28.76 5.18
N GLU A 220 -11.13 -29.82 5.38
CA GLU A 220 -11.83 -30.04 6.66
C GLU A 220 -10.87 -30.13 7.87
N ASP A 221 -9.72 -30.78 7.69
CA ASP A 221 -8.69 -30.89 8.71
C ASP A 221 -7.93 -29.55 8.85
N VAL A 222 -7.63 -28.88 7.74
CA VAL A 222 -7.00 -27.56 7.73
C VAL A 222 -7.84 -26.55 8.50
N LEU A 223 -9.16 -26.57 8.32
CA LEU A 223 -10.11 -25.65 8.95
C LEU A 223 -9.99 -25.62 10.48
N ILE A 224 -9.69 -26.76 11.11
CA ILE A 224 -9.55 -26.89 12.57
C ILE A 224 -8.09 -26.93 13.04
N SER A 225 -7.13 -26.75 12.13
CA SER A 225 -5.70 -26.87 12.44
C SER A 225 -5.10 -25.62 13.10
N PHE A 226 -5.79 -24.48 13.11
CA PHE A 226 -5.27 -23.21 13.60
C PHE A 226 -6.01 -22.74 14.87
N PRO A 227 -5.37 -22.75 16.06
CA PRO A 227 -6.03 -22.30 17.29
C PRO A 227 -6.33 -20.79 17.32
N ALA A 228 -5.52 -20.00 16.63
CA ALA A 228 -5.55 -18.53 16.63
C ALA A 228 -5.95 -17.94 15.26
N ALA A 229 -6.45 -18.75 14.32
CA ALA A 229 -6.88 -18.28 13.02
C ALA A 229 -8.02 -19.14 12.46
N ILE A 230 -8.83 -18.55 11.58
CA ILE A 230 -9.94 -19.25 10.91
C ILE A 230 -9.63 -19.33 9.41
N PRO A 231 -9.27 -20.52 8.88
CA PRO A 231 -9.15 -20.73 7.44
C PRO A 231 -10.47 -20.46 6.73
N CYS A 232 -10.41 -19.67 5.66
CA CYS A 232 -11.59 -19.27 4.87
C CYS A 232 -11.37 -19.49 3.36
N GLY A 233 -10.18 -19.89 2.94
CA GLY A 233 -9.90 -20.21 1.54
C GLY A 233 -8.50 -20.76 1.30
N ILE A 234 -8.24 -21.05 0.03
CA ILE A 234 -6.95 -21.55 -0.46
C ILE A 234 -6.56 -20.79 -1.71
N LYS A 235 -5.30 -20.38 -1.79
CA LYS A 235 -4.67 -19.90 -3.01
C LYS A 235 -4.07 -21.10 -3.74
N VAL A 236 -4.72 -21.49 -4.83
CA VAL A 236 -4.41 -22.73 -5.55
C VAL A 236 -3.27 -22.52 -6.54
N ALA A 237 -2.13 -23.16 -6.31
CA ALA A 237 -0.93 -23.01 -7.12
C ALA A 237 -1.15 -23.50 -8.57
N SER A 238 -1.86 -24.62 -8.73
CA SER A 238 -2.18 -25.20 -10.05
C SER A 238 -3.08 -24.29 -10.91
N TYR A 239 -3.81 -23.36 -10.29
CA TYR A 239 -4.66 -22.37 -10.96
C TYR A 239 -3.98 -21.01 -11.08
N GLY A 240 -2.64 -20.98 -11.10
CA GLY A 240 -1.87 -19.75 -11.23
C GLY A 240 -1.99 -18.83 -10.02
N GLY A 241 -2.27 -19.38 -8.83
CA GLY A 241 -2.44 -18.61 -7.60
C GLY A 241 -3.84 -18.00 -7.43
N LYS A 242 -4.86 -18.57 -8.09
CA LYS A 242 -6.25 -18.15 -7.88
C LYS A 242 -6.69 -18.47 -6.44
N ILE A 243 -7.28 -17.49 -5.77
CA ILE A 243 -7.89 -17.67 -4.44
C ILE A 243 -9.29 -18.26 -4.60
N ILE A 244 -9.54 -19.35 -3.89
CA ILE A 244 -10.86 -19.98 -3.76
C ILE A 244 -11.31 -19.79 -2.31
N LEU A 245 -12.35 -18.98 -2.12
CA LEU A 245 -13.03 -18.83 -0.83
C LEU A 245 -13.97 -20.01 -0.60
N ASN A 246 -14.01 -20.51 0.63
CA ASN A 246 -14.85 -21.64 1.05
C ASN A 246 -14.75 -22.84 0.09
N PRO A 247 -13.55 -23.43 -0.11
CA PRO A 247 -13.38 -24.63 -0.92
C PRO A 247 -14.13 -25.82 -0.33
N ASP A 248 -14.34 -26.87 -1.12
CA ASP A 248 -14.96 -28.10 -0.63
C ASP A 248 -14.10 -28.75 0.48
N ASP A 249 -14.74 -29.32 1.50
CA ASP A 249 -14.09 -30.02 2.62
C ASP A 249 -13.09 -31.08 2.15
N SER A 250 -13.44 -31.78 1.06
CA SER A 250 -12.61 -32.81 0.42
C SER A 250 -11.43 -32.31 -0.41
N TYR A 251 -11.26 -30.98 -0.53
CA TYR A 251 -10.12 -30.41 -1.25
C TYR A 251 -8.82 -30.82 -0.56
N VAL A 252 -7.91 -31.44 -1.32
CA VAL A 252 -6.60 -31.86 -0.81
C VAL A 252 -5.56 -30.80 -1.13
N MET A 253 -4.94 -30.24 -0.11
CA MET A 253 -3.85 -29.27 -0.22
C MET A 253 -2.72 -29.81 -1.10
N GLN A 254 -2.32 -29.04 -2.12
CA GLN A 254 -1.23 -29.40 -3.02
C GLN A 254 0.06 -28.66 -2.67
N GLU A 255 1.19 -29.19 -3.15
CA GLU A 255 2.47 -28.48 -3.07
C GLU A 255 2.36 -27.10 -3.75
N GLY A 256 2.69 -26.06 -2.97
CA GLY A 256 2.63 -24.66 -3.37
C GLY A 256 1.35 -23.93 -2.98
N ASP A 257 0.29 -24.63 -2.55
CA ASP A 257 -0.95 -23.99 -2.14
C ASP A 257 -0.77 -23.15 -0.86
N GLU A 258 -1.37 -21.97 -0.80
CA GLU A 258 -1.31 -21.11 0.38
C GLU A 258 -2.68 -21.09 1.07
N VAL A 259 -2.71 -21.04 2.39
CA VAL A 259 -3.96 -20.97 3.15
C VAL A 259 -4.31 -19.50 3.35
N LEU A 260 -5.56 -19.14 3.03
CA LEU A 260 -6.16 -17.85 3.41
C LEU A 260 -6.85 -18.02 4.76
N VAL A 261 -6.47 -17.20 5.73
CA VAL A 261 -7.03 -17.20 7.08
C VAL A 261 -7.49 -15.80 7.50
N ILE A 262 -8.38 -15.76 8.49
CA ILE A 262 -8.61 -14.56 9.32
C ILE A 262 -7.82 -14.76 10.63
N ALA A 263 -6.92 -13.84 10.95
CA ALA A 263 -6.06 -13.88 12.14
C ALA A 263 -5.76 -12.47 12.66
N GLU A 264 -5.24 -12.36 13.88
CA GLU A 264 -4.95 -11.06 14.53
C GLU A 264 -3.75 -10.31 13.92
N ASP A 265 -2.75 -11.03 13.42
CA ASP A 265 -1.57 -10.43 12.76
C ASP A 265 -0.86 -11.51 11.89
N ASP A 266 0.12 -11.13 11.08
CA ASP A 266 0.80 -12.03 10.14
C ASP A 266 1.68 -13.12 10.80
N ASP A 267 2.04 -12.91 12.07
CA ASP A 267 2.91 -13.77 12.87
C ASP A 267 2.25 -14.42 14.10
N THR A 268 0.96 -14.17 14.35
CA THR A 268 0.24 -14.64 15.56
C THR A 268 -0.33 -16.05 15.44
N TYR A 269 -0.33 -16.65 14.25
CA TYR A 269 -0.97 -17.94 13.99
C TYR A 269 -0.02 -18.97 13.37
N ALA A 270 -0.21 -20.22 13.76
CA ALA A 270 0.48 -21.39 13.21
C ALA A 270 -0.42 -22.63 13.35
N PRO A 271 -0.28 -23.62 12.44
CA PRO A 271 -1.04 -24.85 12.55
C PRO A 271 -0.50 -25.71 13.70
N THR A 272 -1.40 -26.39 14.42
CA THR A 272 -1.09 -27.37 15.46
C THR A 272 -1.49 -28.78 15.03
N SER A 273 -0.99 -29.79 15.73
CA SER A 273 -1.50 -31.17 15.55
C SER A 273 -3.00 -31.21 15.79
N LEU A 274 -3.73 -31.93 14.93
CA LEU A 274 -5.16 -32.16 15.09
C LEU A 274 -5.48 -32.67 16.51
N PRO A 275 -6.54 -32.16 17.16
CA PRO A 275 -6.98 -32.66 18.46
C PRO A 275 -7.46 -34.11 18.42
#